data_AF-A0A814ZLA6-F1
#
_entry.id   AF-A0A814ZLA6-F1
#
_cell.length_a   1.000
_cell.length_b   1.000
_cell.length_c   1.000
_cell.angle_alpha   90.00
_cell.angle_beta   90.00
_cell.angle_gamma   90.00
#
_symmetry.space_group_name_H-M   'P 1'
#
loop_
_entity.id
_entity.type
_entity.pdbx_description
1 polymer ?
#
loop_
_entity_poly.entity_id
_entity_poly.type
_entity_poly.pdbx_seq_one_letter_code
_entity_poly.pdbx_strand_id
1 'polypeptide(L)'
;LIPYDSKIPEDVWYAQNLHRVNGSIPSIEIAKTFSVESMYYVRPLGVHRFPWNCQFRADLAKTCPESMLIMPDFYPAIAIIVEFRAVDHLVAIVHNVNYHIPSTWPIQIFHGKDNEDFIRKSTLAPLIASGKIFLTLMEQFDDRF
;
A
#
# COMPACT_ATOMS: atom_id res chain seq x y z
N LEU A 1 28.09 -9.61 10.99
CA LEU A 1 26.86 -9.03 10.43
C LEU A 1 27.21 -7.64 9.92
N ILE A 2 26.75 -7.27 8.73
CA ILE A 2 26.93 -5.89 8.27
C ILE A 2 25.86 -4.99 8.93
N PRO A 3 26.19 -3.75 9.33
CA PRO A 3 25.22 -2.82 9.90
C PRO A 3 24.27 -2.28 8.82
N TYR A 4 23.01 -2.05 9.19
CA TYR A 4 22.02 -1.41 8.31
C TYR A 4 22.48 0.00 7.90
N ASP A 5 22.37 0.32 6.61
CA ASP A 5 22.63 1.66 6.08
C ASP A 5 21.31 2.42 5.95
N SER A 6 21.06 3.32 6.90
CA SER A 6 19.84 4.14 6.97
C SER A 6 19.67 5.13 5.81
N LYS A 7 20.66 5.25 4.90
CA LYS A 7 20.55 6.06 3.68
C LYS A 7 19.85 5.32 2.55
N ILE A 8 19.68 4.01 2.66
CA ILE A 8 19.01 3.16 1.67
C ILE A 8 17.66 2.73 2.25
N PRO A 9 16.56 2.76 1.47
CA PRO A 9 15.30 2.18 1.88
C PRO A 9 15.48 0.75 2.44
N GLU A 10 14.85 0.47 3.56
CA GLU A 10 15.03 -0.77 4.33
C GLU A 10 14.80 -2.02 3.47
N ASP A 11 13.70 -2.04 2.74
CA ASP A 11 13.31 -3.10 1.81
C ASP A 11 14.39 -3.39 0.75
N VAL A 12 14.95 -2.34 0.14
CA VAL A 12 16.03 -2.44 -0.84
C VAL A 12 17.31 -2.95 -0.19
N TRP A 13 17.64 -2.45 1.00
CA TRP A 13 18.85 -2.83 1.71
C TRP A 13 18.82 -4.31 2.09
N TYR A 14 17.71 -4.80 2.65
CA TYR A 14 17.55 -6.21 3.02
C TYR A 14 17.47 -7.11 1.79
N ALA A 15 16.79 -6.70 0.70
CA ALA A 15 16.80 -7.45 -0.55
C ALA A 15 18.23 -7.71 -1.07
N GLN A 16 19.14 -6.75 -0.91
CA GLN A 16 20.54 -6.87 -1.34
C GLN A 16 21.43 -7.59 -0.33
N ASN A 17 21.15 -7.47 0.96
CA ASN A 17 22.09 -7.85 2.02
C ASN A 17 21.61 -8.96 2.96
N LEU A 18 20.44 -9.57 2.72
CA LEU A 18 19.87 -10.61 3.60
C LEU A 18 20.88 -11.73 3.95
N HIS A 19 21.65 -12.18 2.95
CA HIS A 19 22.69 -13.20 3.10
C HIS A 19 23.88 -12.77 3.99
N ARG A 20 24.09 -11.46 4.17
CA ARG A 20 25.19 -10.86 4.95
C ARG A 20 24.79 -10.52 6.38
N VAL A 21 23.49 -10.56 6.67
CA VAL A 21 22.92 -10.37 8.01
C VAL A 21 22.43 -11.68 8.63
N ASN A 22 22.85 -12.83 8.08
CA ASN A 22 22.38 -14.14 8.53
C ASN A 22 20.85 -14.26 8.51
N GLY A 23 20.19 -13.52 7.62
CA GLY A 23 18.76 -13.57 7.40
C GLY A 23 18.40 -14.75 6.50
N SER A 24 17.23 -15.34 6.73
CA SER A 24 16.69 -16.41 5.90
C SER A 24 15.50 -15.91 5.09
N ILE A 25 15.38 -16.41 3.86
CA ILE A 25 14.14 -16.25 3.10
C ILE A 25 13.12 -17.22 3.72
N PRO A 26 11.95 -16.74 4.17
CA PRO A 26 10.95 -17.60 4.76
C PRO A 26 10.40 -18.59 3.74
N SER A 27 9.99 -19.77 4.21
CA SER A 27 9.28 -20.72 3.37
C SER A 27 7.96 -20.13 2.88
N ILE A 28 7.40 -20.68 1.80
CA ILE A 28 6.09 -20.26 1.30
C ILE A 28 4.98 -20.35 2.36
N GLU A 29 5.10 -21.30 3.29
CA GLU A 29 4.15 -21.48 4.40
C GLU A 29 4.22 -20.38 5.43
N ILE A 30 5.41 -19.81 5.65
CA ILE A 30 5.64 -18.68 6.56
C ILE A 30 5.35 -17.36 5.83
N ALA A 31 5.82 -17.20 4.58
CA ALA A 31 5.61 -15.99 3.79
C ALA A 31 4.12 -15.64 3.61
N LYS A 32 3.28 -16.64 3.35
CA LYS A 32 1.82 -16.45 3.18
C LYS A 32 1.11 -15.92 4.42
N THR A 33 1.72 -16.00 5.61
CA THR A 33 1.09 -15.47 6.83
C THR A 33 1.16 -13.94 6.89
N PHE A 34 2.14 -13.34 6.22
CA PHE A 34 2.34 -11.89 6.26
C PHE A 34 2.29 -11.19 4.89
N SER A 35 2.39 -11.91 3.77
CA SER A 35 2.26 -11.35 2.42
C SER A 35 1.69 -12.37 1.44
N VAL A 36 0.61 -12.02 0.73
CA VAL A 36 0.04 -12.84 -0.35
C VAL A 36 -0.25 -12.01 -1.61
N GLU A 37 0.01 -12.57 -2.81
CA GLU A 37 -0.39 -11.98 -4.10
C GLU A 37 -1.47 -12.85 -4.77
N SER A 38 -1.06 -13.94 -5.43
CA SER A 38 -1.98 -14.87 -6.13
C SER A 38 -2.40 -16.09 -5.30
N MET A 39 -1.97 -16.19 -4.04
CA MET A 39 -2.21 -17.34 -3.17
C MET A 39 -3.21 -17.00 -2.08
N TYR A 40 -4.27 -17.82 -1.94
CA TYR A 40 -5.21 -17.67 -0.84
C TYR A 40 -4.60 -18.14 0.48
N TYR A 41 -4.58 -17.26 1.47
CA TYR A 41 -4.33 -17.59 2.87
C TYR A 41 -5.48 -17.07 3.72
N VAL A 42 -5.88 -17.83 4.73
CA VAL A 42 -7.07 -17.55 5.53
C VAL A 42 -6.94 -16.28 6.40
N ARG A 43 -5.71 -15.88 6.75
CA ARG A 43 -5.43 -14.71 7.62
C ARG A 43 -4.16 -13.95 7.20
N PRO A 44 -4.08 -13.35 6.00
CA PRO A 44 -2.88 -12.66 5.57
C PRO A 44 -2.78 -11.29 6.25
N LEU A 45 -1.57 -10.82 6.57
CA LEU A 45 -1.38 -9.42 7.01
C LEU A 45 -1.48 -8.41 5.85
N GLY A 46 -1.28 -8.84 4.60
CA GLY A 46 -1.38 -7.95 3.43
C GLY A 46 -1.67 -8.71 2.13
N VAL A 47 -2.42 -8.09 1.22
CA VAL A 47 -2.80 -8.67 -0.08
C VAL A 47 -2.36 -7.77 -1.24
N HIS A 48 -1.65 -8.35 -2.22
CA HIS A 48 -1.18 -7.67 -3.42
C HIS A 48 -1.99 -8.17 -4.65
N ARG A 49 -2.46 -7.27 -5.52
CA ARG A 49 -3.32 -7.56 -6.70
C ARG A 49 -4.49 -8.54 -6.45
N PHE A 50 -5.50 -8.08 -5.72
CA PHE A 50 -6.69 -8.89 -5.41
C PHE A 50 -7.46 -9.34 -6.67
N PRO A 51 -7.65 -10.65 -6.93
CA PRO A 51 -8.58 -11.10 -7.96
C PRO A 51 -10.03 -10.93 -7.45
N TRP A 52 -10.77 -10.03 -8.09
CA TRP A 52 -12.15 -9.62 -7.72
C TRP A 52 -13.16 -10.77 -7.66
N ASN A 53 -12.85 -11.91 -8.30
CA ASN A 53 -13.68 -13.11 -8.32
C ASN A 53 -13.43 -14.05 -7.12
N CYS A 54 -12.73 -13.58 -6.08
CA CYS A 54 -12.39 -14.39 -4.91
C CYS A 54 -13.62 -14.63 -4.02
N GLN A 55 -14.01 -15.91 -3.89
CA GLN A 55 -15.15 -16.39 -3.10
C GLN A 55 -15.01 -16.13 -1.59
N PHE A 56 -13.82 -15.71 -1.14
CA PHE A 56 -13.43 -15.56 0.27
C PHE A 56 -13.43 -14.10 0.78
N ARG A 57 -14.00 -13.16 0.01
CA ARG A 57 -14.09 -11.74 0.37
C ARG A 57 -14.67 -11.49 1.76
N ALA A 58 -15.75 -12.20 2.10
CA ALA A 58 -16.41 -12.06 3.40
C ALA A 58 -15.54 -12.55 4.57
N ASP A 59 -14.61 -13.48 4.32
CA ASP A 59 -13.69 -13.97 5.34
C ASP A 59 -12.46 -13.07 5.48
N LEU A 60 -11.95 -12.51 4.38
CA LEU A 60 -10.89 -11.49 4.40
C LEU A 60 -11.30 -10.21 5.13
N ALA A 61 -12.55 -9.75 4.95
CA ALA A 61 -13.08 -8.59 5.67
C ALA A 61 -13.08 -8.78 7.21
N LYS A 62 -13.09 -10.02 7.70
CA LYS A 62 -13.01 -10.32 9.14
C LYS A 62 -11.59 -10.17 9.69
N THR A 63 -10.57 -10.27 8.84
CA THR A 63 -9.15 -10.29 9.26
C THR A 63 -8.35 -9.07 8.81
N CYS A 64 -8.74 -8.44 7.70
CA CYS A 64 -8.15 -7.21 7.18
C CYS A 64 -9.25 -6.14 7.12
N PRO A 65 -9.45 -5.34 8.18
CA PRO A 65 -10.51 -4.32 8.22
C PRO A 65 -10.38 -3.28 7.09
N GLU A 66 -9.16 -3.05 6.58
CA GLU A 66 -8.90 -2.15 5.45
C GLU A 66 -9.52 -2.66 4.13
N SER A 67 -9.75 -3.97 3.99
CA SER A 67 -10.43 -4.51 2.82
C SER A 67 -11.90 -4.04 2.73
N MET A 68 -12.49 -3.61 3.85
CA MET A 68 -13.82 -2.98 3.87
C MET A 68 -13.81 -1.52 3.39
N LEU A 69 -12.64 -0.86 3.38
CA LEU A 69 -12.48 0.49 2.84
C LEU A 69 -12.48 0.51 1.30
N ILE A 70 -12.28 -0.64 0.68
CA ILE A 70 -12.28 -0.81 -0.77
C ILE A 70 -13.73 -1.02 -1.23
N MET A 71 -14.45 0.07 -1.53
CA MET A 71 -15.87 0.04 -1.97
C MET A 71 -16.05 -0.76 -3.28
N PRO A 72 -16.56 -2.00 -3.25
CA PRO A 72 -16.66 -2.85 -4.45
C PRO A 72 -17.81 -2.47 -5.37
N ASP A 73 -18.83 -1.82 -4.83
CA ASP A 73 -20.12 -1.66 -5.52
C ASP A 73 -20.11 -0.55 -6.58
N PHE A 74 -19.10 0.33 -6.53
CA PHE A 74 -18.98 1.49 -7.43
C PHE A 74 -17.86 1.36 -8.46
N TYR A 75 -16.80 0.60 -8.15
CA TYR A 75 -15.62 0.51 -9.01
C TYR A 75 -15.13 -0.93 -9.15
N PRO A 76 -14.81 -1.38 -10.38
CA PRO A 76 -14.29 -2.73 -10.61
C PRO A 76 -12.90 -2.93 -9.99
N ALA A 77 -12.15 -1.84 -9.75
CA ALA A 77 -10.92 -1.84 -9.00
C ALA A 77 -10.49 -0.43 -8.58
N ILE A 78 -9.60 -0.36 -7.57
CA ILE A 78 -9.00 0.86 -7.02
C ILE A 78 -7.48 0.68 -6.93
N ALA A 79 -6.72 1.74 -7.23
CA ALA A 79 -5.29 1.78 -6.96
C ALA A 79 -5.05 2.31 -5.54
N ILE A 80 -4.18 1.67 -4.76
CA ILE A 80 -3.87 2.08 -3.39
C ILE A 80 -2.43 2.53 -3.31
N ILE A 81 -2.20 3.69 -2.70
CA ILE A 81 -0.89 4.24 -2.37
C ILE A 81 -0.86 4.49 -0.87
N VAL A 82 0.17 4.00 -0.19
CA VAL A 82 0.43 4.27 1.23
C VAL A 82 1.77 4.99 1.31
N GLU A 83 1.77 6.28 1.65
CA GLU A 83 2.99 7.08 1.81
C GLU A 83 2.80 8.10 2.92
N PHE A 84 3.55 7.92 4.00
CA PHE A 84 3.48 8.75 5.20
C PHE A 84 4.44 9.94 5.17
N ARG A 85 5.47 9.90 4.31
CA ARG A 85 6.53 10.90 4.27
C ARG A 85 6.18 12.00 3.27
N ALA A 86 6.55 13.24 3.61
CA ALA A 86 6.51 14.36 2.68
C ALA A 86 7.69 14.24 1.71
N VAL A 87 7.46 13.56 0.59
CA VAL A 87 8.44 13.40 -0.48
C VAL A 87 7.95 14.07 -1.76
N ASP A 88 8.81 14.89 -2.36
CA ASP A 88 8.49 15.67 -3.57
C ASP A 88 8.02 14.80 -4.74
N HIS A 89 8.47 13.54 -4.77
CA HIS A 89 8.20 12.60 -5.86
C HIS A 89 6.82 11.95 -5.74
N LEU A 90 6.12 12.05 -4.60
CA LEU A 90 4.80 11.44 -4.42
C LEU A 90 3.81 11.92 -5.49
N VAL A 91 3.82 13.22 -5.80
CA VAL A 91 2.94 13.80 -6.83
C VAL A 91 3.23 13.19 -8.21
N ALA A 92 4.50 13.06 -8.57
CA ALA A 92 4.91 12.46 -9.84
C ALA A 92 4.51 10.97 -9.92
N ILE A 93 4.66 10.23 -8.83
CA ILE A 93 4.24 8.82 -8.73
C ILE A 93 2.74 8.71 -8.93
N VAL A 94 1.93 9.54 -8.26
CA VAL A 94 0.47 9.50 -8.38
C VAL A 94 0.03 9.82 -9.81
N HIS A 95 0.65 10.80 -10.48
CA HIS A 95 0.37 11.08 -11.89
C HIS A 95 0.75 9.90 -12.80
N ASN A 96 1.90 9.28 -12.55
CA ASN A 96 2.33 8.11 -13.30
C ASN A 96 1.35 6.93 -13.12
N VAL A 97 0.86 6.70 -11.91
CA VAL A 97 -0.19 5.71 -11.63
C VAL A 97 -1.46 6.07 -12.38
N ASN A 98 -1.95 7.31 -12.25
CA ASN A 98 -3.16 7.79 -12.92
C ASN A 98 -3.11 7.65 -14.45
N TYR A 99 -1.93 7.83 -15.05
CA TYR A 99 -1.72 7.67 -16.49
C TYR A 99 -1.80 6.22 -16.96
N HIS A 100 -1.35 5.26 -16.14
CA HIS A 100 -1.23 3.86 -16.54
C HIS A 100 -2.39 2.96 -16.08
N ILE A 101 -3.23 3.42 -15.15
CA ILE A 101 -4.46 2.69 -14.76
C ILE A 101 -5.64 3.11 -15.64
N PRO A 102 -6.67 2.26 -15.79
CA PRO A 102 -7.90 2.65 -16.46
C PRO A 102 -8.49 3.94 -15.87
N SER A 103 -9.02 4.82 -16.72
CA SER A 103 -9.59 6.11 -16.29
C SER A 103 -10.75 5.96 -15.30
N THR A 104 -11.42 4.80 -15.29
CA THR A 104 -12.50 4.45 -14.37
C THR A 104 -12.04 4.06 -12.97
N TRP A 105 -10.76 3.73 -12.77
CA TRP A 105 -10.25 3.27 -11.47
C TRP A 105 -9.93 4.46 -10.57
N PRO A 106 -10.55 4.62 -9.39
CA PRO A 106 -10.10 5.62 -8.44
C PRO A 106 -8.73 5.28 -7.85
N ILE A 107 -8.14 6.26 -7.17
CA ILE A 107 -6.90 6.11 -6.41
C ILE A 107 -7.19 6.45 -4.94
N GLN A 108 -6.91 5.54 -4.03
CA GLN A 108 -6.91 5.80 -2.59
C GLN A 108 -5.48 6.07 -2.14
N ILE A 109 -5.24 7.23 -1.52
CA ILE A 109 -3.97 7.56 -0.89
C ILE A 109 -4.17 7.56 0.61
N PHE A 110 -3.43 6.69 1.30
CA PHE A 110 -3.26 6.73 2.74
C PHE A 110 -2.02 7.54 3.05
N HIS A 111 -2.17 8.57 3.89
CA HIS A 111 -1.10 9.54 4.15
C HIS A 111 -1.00 9.90 5.63
N GLY A 112 0.18 10.41 6.02
CA GLY A 112 0.41 11.00 7.35
C GLY A 112 -0.10 12.45 7.45
N LYS A 113 -0.08 13.01 8.65
CA LYS A 113 -0.55 14.39 8.93
C LYS A 113 0.19 15.43 8.09
N ASP A 114 1.51 15.25 7.93
CA ASP A 114 2.37 16.20 7.22
C ASP A 114 2.12 16.23 5.69
N ASN A 115 1.45 15.22 5.15
CA ASN A 115 1.24 15.07 3.71
C ASN A 115 -0.03 15.71 3.19
N GLU A 116 -1.04 15.92 4.04
CA GLU A 116 -2.38 16.29 3.55
C GLU A 116 -2.36 17.62 2.79
N ASP A 117 -1.78 18.65 3.42
CA ASP A 117 -1.68 19.99 2.87
C ASP A 117 -0.85 20.01 1.58
N PHE A 118 0.25 19.26 1.56
CA PHE A 118 1.12 19.11 0.39
C PHE A 118 0.36 18.49 -0.79
N ILE A 119 -0.35 17.38 -0.57
CA ILE A 119 -1.11 16.69 -1.61
C ILE A 119 -2.23 17.58 -2.13
N ARG A 120 -2.99 18.24 -1.25
CA ARG A 120 -4.13 19.10 -1.62
C ARG A 120 -3.72 20.36 -2.38
N LYS A 121 -2.53 20.90 -2.13
CA LYS A 121 -2.00 22.10 -2.83
C LYS A 121 -1.24 21.76 -4.11
N SER A 122 -1.04 20.47 -4.41
CA SER A 122 -0.33 20.01 -5.61
C SER A 122 -1.21 19.99 -6.87
N THR A 123 -0.61 19.56 -7.99
CA THR A 123 -1.33 19.30 -9.25
C THR A 123 -2.33 18.14 -9.17
N LEU A 124 -2.43 17.44 -8.03
CA LEU A 124 -3.46 16.43 -7.75
C LEU A 124 -4.80 17.04 -7.32
N ALA A 125 -4.85 18.32 -6.95
CA ALA A 125 -6.07 18.98 -6.46
C ALA A 125 -7.31 18.78 -7.36
N PRO A 126 -7.21 18.87 -8.71
CA PRO A 126 -8.36 18.65 -9.58
C PRO A 126 -8.86 17.20 -9.56
N LEU A 127 -7.95 16.22 -9.40
CA LEU A 127 -8.30 14.80 -9.31
C LEU A 127 -8.95 14.46 -7.98
N ILE A 128 -8.57 15.16 -6.91
CA ILE A 128 -9.23 15.06 -5.60
C ILE A 128 -10.64 15.66 -5.71
N ALA A 129 -10.77 16.85 -6.30
CA ALA A 129 -12.05 17.53 -6.46
C ALA A 129 -13.04 16.75 -7.35
N SER A 130 -12.54 15.99 -8.34
CA SER A 130 -13.37 15.16 -9.21
C SER A 130 -13.78 13.82 -8.59
N GLY A 131 -13.28 13.48 -7.41
CA GLY A 131 -13.47 12.17 -6.79
C GLY A 131 -12.66 11.05 -7.44
N LYS A 132 -11.68 11.39 -8.30
CA LYS A 132 -10.72 10.42 -8.84
C LYS A 132 -9.71 9.97 -7.78
N ILE A 133 -9.35 10.85 -6.86
CA ILE A 133 -8.44 10.57 -5.74
C ILE A 133 -9.17 10.74 -4.41
N PHE A 134 -9.08 9.72 -3.57
CA PHE A 134 -9.51 9.74 -2.17
C PHE A 134 -8.30 9.84 -1.25
N LEU A 135 -8.43 10.64 -0.19
CA LEU A 135 -7.39 10.82 0.82
C LEU A 135 -7.90 10.28 2.15
N THR A 136 -7.11 9.41 2.78
CA THR A 136 -7.40 8.88 4.12
C THR A 136 -6.18 9.15 5.01
N LEU A 137 -6.40 9.97 6.04
CA LEU A 137 -5.40 10.18 7.08
C LEU A 137 -5.26 8.89 7.90
N MET A 138 -4.02 8.42 8.02
CA MET A 138 -3.67 7.35 8.95
C MET A 138 -2.79 7.92 10.05
N GLU A 139 -3.21 7.73 11.30
CA GLU A 139 -2.36 8.06 12.44
C GLU A 139 -1.20 7.07 12.48
N GLN A 140 0.04 7.57 12.54
CA GLN A 140 1.19 6.70 12.80
C GLN A 140 0.96 6.01 14.15
N PHE A 141 1.01 4.69 14.18
CA PHE A 141 1.08 3.96 15.43
C PHE A 141 2.38 4.36 16.12
N ASP A 142 2.25 4.80 17.37
CA ASP A 142 3.38 5.11 18.24
C ASP A 142 4.16 3.81 18.46
N ASP A 143 5.38 3.72 17.88
CA ASP A 143 6.28 2.56 17.90
C ASP A 143 6.85 2.24 19.30
N ARG A 144 6.05 2.42 20.36
CA ARG A 144 6.36 1.96 21.71
C ARG A 144 6.06 0.47 21.84
N PHE A 145 6.88 -0.36 21.18
CA PHE A 145 7.04 -1.78 21.50
C PHE A 145 8.53 -2.14 21.60
#